data_AF-A0A847LFD8-F1
#
_entry.id   AF-A0A847LFD8-F1
#
_cell.length_a   1.000
_cell.length_b   1.000
_cell.length_c   1.000
_cell.angle_alpha   90.00
_cell.angle_beta   90.00
_cell.angle_gamma   90.00
#
_symmetry.space_group_name_H-M   'P 1'
#
loop_
_entity.id
_entity.type
_entity.pdbx_description
1 polymer ?
#
loop_
_entity_poly.entity_id
_entity_poly.type
_entity_poly.pdbx_seq_one_letter_code
_entity_poly.pdbx_strand_id
1 'polypeptide(L)'
;MIHRNHLSAAPTVAIFILALSACLAGVPRAAAAGDRPDRAGPDFAAVRRGLADGSFVPIAFQHPNSVVGHQDGRWEVSHLRWEVTPVKGLSWYAVPHRFATARIDPAKARQVIVGRHTISPLLLHAFLIVTFDEGGLTVDGQSSQGLVLSVEPLLRRDQHSWKVPIEMGRGRFPKLYQLGTWEDHAVFSGGIMKQMAWLRPLRSADAETPCRLVEALIRFATAAPATQPFDYKVNNCAASLLPILAAALPPAEADRLRAVLAASEKPHEARWFPKHLEKAGLLDGTKPVRLYRDNFFVPLARLCRDFFPARQR
;
A
#
# COMPACT_ATOMS: atom_id res chain seq x y z
N MET A 1 4.53 -65.31 -37.10
CA MET A 1 5.75 -64.90 -36.38
C MET A 1 5.39 -63.66 -35.58
N ILE A 2 4.91 -63.79 -34.33
CA ILE A 2 5.67 -63.92 -33.06
C ILE A 2 6.67 -62.74 -32.94
N HIS A 3 6.62 -61.81 -31.98
CA HIS A 3 6.27 -61.92 -30.55
C HIS A 3 5.39 -60.76 -30.04
N ARG A 4 4.38 -61.12 -29.23
CA ARG A 4 3.76 -60.27 -28.19
C ARG A 4 4.70 -60.24 -26.98
N ASN A 5 4.86 -59.07 -26.36
CA ASN A 5 5.20 -58.98 -24.94
C ASN A 5 4.15 -58.12 -24.23
N HIS A 6 3.40 -58.79 -23.36
CA HIS A 6 2.56 -58.22 -22.32
C HIS A 6 3.44 -57.67 -21.21
N LEU A 7 3.16 -56.47 -20.72
CA LEU A 7 3.32 -56.15 -19.30
C LEU A 7 2.23 -55.13 -18.91
N SER A 8 1.34 -55.62 -18.04
CA SER A 8 0.33 -54.86 -17.33
C SER A 8 0.94 -54.23 -16.07
N ALA A 9 0.62 -52.97 -15.79
CA ALA A 9 0.59 -52.45 -14.43
C ALA A 9 -0.42 -51.29 -14.35
N ALA A 10 -1.34 -51.43 -13.40
CA ALA A 10 -2.47 -50.58 -13.08
C ALA A 10 -2.06 -49.21 -12.48
N PRO A 11 -2.97 -48.23 -12.38
CA PRO A 11 -2.64 -46.87 -12.00
C PRO A 11 -2.50 -46.75 -10.49
N THR A 12 -1.32 -46.35 -10.03
CA THR A 12 -1.13 -45.82 -8.67
C THR A 12 -1.10 -44.31 -8.77
N VAL A 13 -2.07 -43.64 -8.16
CA VAL A 13 -1.95 -42.43 -7.31
C VAL A 13 -3.38 -41.93 -7.06
N ALA A 14 -4.06 -42.61 -6.15
CA ALA A 14 -5.04 -42.00 -5.28
C ALA A 14 -4.36 -41.92 -3.91
N ILE A 15 -3.99 -40.72 -3.47
CA ILE A 15 -3.82 -40.27 -2.07
C ILE A 15 -3.63 -38.75 -2.17
N PHE A 16 -4.73 -38.01 -2.10
CA PHE A 16 -4.71 -36.56 -1.84
C PHE A 16 -5.90 -36.16 -0.96
N ILE A 17 -6.28 -37.03 -0.03
CA ILE A 17 -7.23 -36.74 1.04
C ILE A 17 -6.73 -37.50 2.27
N LEU A 18 -5.76 -36.94 2.99
CA LEU A 18 -5.39 -37.27 4.39
C LEU A 18 -4.20 -36.39 4.86
N ALA A 19 -4.32 -35.07 4.72
CA ALA A 19 -3.38 -34.12 5.31
C ALA A 19 -4.10 -33.01 6.11
N LEU A 20 -5.30 -33.30 6.64
CA LEU A 20 -6.07 -32.33 7.44
C LEU A 20 -6.52 -32.81 8.83
N SER A 21 -6.07 -33.98 9.31
CA SER A 21 -6.51 -34.51 10.62
C SER A 21 -5.38 -34.92 11.57
N ALA A 22 -4.11 -34.66 11.24
CA ALA A 22 -2.96 -35.02 12.09
C ALA A 22 -2.25 -33.82 12.74
N CYS A 23 -2.96 -32.71 13.01
CA CYS A 23 -2.42 -31.57 13.78
C CYS A 23 -3.21 -31.27 15.07
N LEU A 24 -4.06 -32.19 15.53
CA LEU A 24 -4.92 -31.98 16.71
C LEU A 24 -4.69 -32.98 17.86
N ALA A 25 -3.58 -33.71 17.90
CA ALA A 25 -3.27 -34.56 19.05
C ALA A 25 -1.79 -34.46 19.43
N GLY A 26 -1.52 -33.95 20.64
CA GLY A 26 -0.26 -34.17 21.34
C GLY A 26 0.75 -33.02 21.28
N VAL A 27 0.49 -31.93 22.00
CA VAL A 27 1.58 -31.10 22.56
C VAL A 27 1.46 -31.16 24.07
N PRO A 28 2.52 -31.56 24.81
CA PRO A 28 2.47 -31.65 26.26
C PRO A 28 2.28 -30.25 26.87
N ARG A 29 1.39 -30.17 27.86
CA ARG A 29 1.25 -29.04 28.77
C ARG A 29 2.44 -29.04 29.74
N ALA A 30 3.46 -28.24 29.43
CA ALA A 30 4.51 -27.77 30.33
C ALA A 30 5.18 -26.58 29.61
N ALA A 31 5.58 -25.47 30.20
CA ALA A 31 5.71 -25.05 31.57
C ALA A 31 5.56 -23.51 31.62
N ALA A 32 5.42 -22.99 32.83
CA ALA A 32 5.53 -21.60 33.29
C ALA A 32 5.73 -20.49 32.24
N ALA A 33 4.87 -19.46 32.34
CA ALA A 33 5.07 -18.15 31.74
C ALA A 33 6.37 -17.51 32.25
N GLY A 34 7.50 -17.88 31.64
CA GLY A 34 8.70 -17.07 31.66
C GLY A 34 8.51 -15.90 30.72
N ASP A 35 8.70 -14.68 31.24
CA ASP A 35 8.75 -13.45 30.46
C ASP A 35 9.71 -13.63 29.28
N ARG A 36 9.14 -13.73 28.07
CA ARG A 36 9.93 -13.67 26.84
C ARG A 36 10.28 -12.20 26.56
N PRO A 37 11.54 -11.88 26.24
CA PRO A 37 11.99 -10.49 26.01
C PRO A 37 11.31 -9.78 24.82
N ASP A 38 10.54 -10.48 23.99
CA ASP A 38 9.99 -9.98 22.72
C ASP A 38 8.68 -9.16 22.85
N ARG A 39 8.33 -8.67 24.04
CA ARG A 39 7.15 -7.79 24.24
C ARG A 39 7.46 -6.30 24.24
N ALA A 40 8.73 -5.91 24.26
CA ALA A 40 9.08 -4.50 24.08
C ALA A 40 8.67 -4.11 22.64
N GLY A 41 7.72 -3.18 22.52
CA GLY A 41 7.44 -2.55 21.23
C GLY A 41 8.70 -1.89 20.64
N PRO A 42 8.71 -1.53 19.36
CA PRO A 42 9.85 -0.89 18.73
C PRO A 42 10.23 0.37 19.52
N ASP A 43 11.51 0.53 19.86
CA ASP A 43 12.03 1.77 20.43
C ASP A 43 11.99 2.85 19.35
N PHE A 44 10.86 3.56 19.29
CA PHE A 44 10.64 4.65 18.34
C PHE A 44 11.63 5.80 18.52
N ALA A 45 12.19 5.98 19.72
CA ALA A 45 13.24 6.96 19.93
C ALA A 45 14.55 6.50 19.26
N ALA A 46 14.90 5.22 19.36
CA ALA A 46 16.03 4.65 18.62
C ALA A 46 15.81 4.67 17.10
N VAL A 47 14.60 4.40 16.61
CA VAL A 47 14.31 4.48 15.17
C VAL A 47 14.42 5.92 14.67
N ARG A 48 13.90 6.90 15.41
CA ARG A 48 14.06 8.33 15.05
C ARG A 48 15.52 8.76 15.07
N ARG A 49 16.28 8.39 16.11
CA ARG A 49 17.73 8.66 16.18
C ARG A 49 18.44 8.03 15.01
N GLY A 50 18.16 6.76 14.74
CA GLY A 50 18.75 6.00 13.65
C GLY A 50 18.44 6.56 12.26
N LEU A 51 17.23 7.06 12.04
CA LEU A 51 16.86 7.75 10.80
C LEU A 51 17.57 9.10 10.67
N ALA A 52 17.76 9.81 11.79
CA ALA A 52 18.42 11.12 11.82
C ALA A 52 19.95 11.03 11.68
N ASP A 53 20.58 10.00 12.26
CA ASP A 53 22.03 9.79 12.25
C ASP A 53 22.52 8.83 11.15
N GLY A 54 21.60 8.27 10.37
CA GLY A 54 21.88 7.34 9.27
C GLY A 54 22.25 5.92 9.70
N SER A 55 22.25 5.60 10.99
CA SER A 55 22.49 4.23 11.49
C SER A 55 21.30 3.30 11.24
N PHE A 56 20.12 3.86 10.96
CA PHE A 56 18.96 3.15 10.43
C PHE A 56 18.88 3.37 8.92
N VAL A 57 19.48 2.44 8.17
CA VAL A 57 19.34 2.41 6.71
C VAL A 57 18.11 1.56 6.39
N PRO A 58 17.02 2.16 5.89
CA PRO A 58 15.91 1.35 5.42
C PRO A 58 16.39 0.49 4.25
N ILE A 59 15.72 -0.63 4.00
CA ILE A 59 16.01 -1.47 2.84
C ILE A 59 15.86 -0.67 1.52
N ALA A 60 16.50 -1.16 0.45
CA ALA A 60 16.70 -0.45 -0.83
C ALA A 60 15.44 0.15 -1.51
N PHE A 61 14.25 -0.18 -1.02
CA PHE A 61 12.99 0.36 -1.51
C PHE A 61 12.28 1.33 -0.53
N GLN A 62 12.81 1.69 0.64
CA GLN A 62 12.13 2.58 1.60
C GLN A 62 12.97 3.81 1.91
N HIS A 63 12.43 5.02 1.76
CA HIS A 63 13.08 6.23 2.23
C HIS A 63 12.03 7.20 2.73
N PRO A 64 12.10 7.65 4.00
CA PRO A 64 11.11 8.57 4.50
C PRO A 64 11.11 9.89 3.73
N ASN A 65 9.92 10.35 3.35
CA ASN A 65 9.76 11.62 2.66
C ASN A 65 10.06 12.79 3.58
N SER A 66 10.64 13.85 3.02
CA SER A 66 10.85 15.11 3.74
C SER A 66 10.54 16.30 2.84
N VAL A 67 9.89 17.32 3.39
CA VAL A 67 9.68 18.60 2.71
C VAL A 67 10.99 19.38 2.76
N VAL A 68 11.52 19.74 1.58
CA VAL A 68 12.73 20.54 1.44
C VAL A 68 12.44 21.97 1.00
N GLY A 69 11.22 22.24 0.52
CA GLY A 69 10.76 23.58 0.15
C GLY A 69 9.24 23.67 0.07
N HIS A 70 8.71 24.86 0.33
CA HIS A 70 7.30 25.19 0.10
C HIS A 70 7.19 26.67 -0.27
N GLN A 71 6.83 26.96 -1.53
CA GLN A 71 6.74 28.31 -2.06
C GLN A 71 5.60 28.40 -3.08
N ASP A 72 4.83 29.49 -3.05
CA ASP A 72 3.75 29.77 -3.99
C ASP A 72 2.74 28.61 -4.13
N GLY A 73 2.42 27.96 -3.01
CA GLY A 73 1.52 26.80 -2.96
C GLY A 73 2.11 25.50 -3.53
N ARG A 74 3.37 25.49 -3.96
CA ARG A 74 4.08 24.31 -4.48
C ARG A 74 5.02 23.74 -3.43
N TRP A 75 5.02 22.42 -3.33
CA TRP A 75 5.83 21.66 -2.39
C TRP A 75 7.01 21.04 -3.11
N GLU A 76 8.18 21.08 -2.48
CA GLU A 76 9.34 20.27 -2.87
C GLU A 76 9.52 19.17 -1.83
N VAL A 77 9.36 17.93 -2.28
CA VAL A 77 9.38 16.74 -1.44
C VAL A 77 10.50 15.82 -1.88
N SER A 78 11.48 15.64 -1.00
CA SER A 78 12.58 14.69 -1.18
C SER A 78 12.15 13.25 -0.93
N HIS A 79 12.96 12.32 -1.44
CA HIS A 79 12.80 10.88 -1.27
C HIS A 79 11.47 10.33 -1.79
N LEU A 80 10.89 10.94 -2.83
CA LEU A 80 9.72 10.40 -3.52
C LEU A 80 10.16 9.23 -4.40
N ARG A 81 9.48 8.07 -4.30
CA ARG A 81 9.75 6.92 -5.19
C ARG A 81 9.35 7.29 -6.61
N TRP A 82 10.32 7.43 -7.50
CA TRP A 82 10.09 7.93 -8.85
C TRP A 82 10.08 6.81 -9.89
N GLU A 83 11.02 5.90 -9.78
CA GLU A 83 11.27 4.84 -10.76
C GLU A 83 11.75 3.60 -10.04
N VAL A 84 11.35 2.43 -10.56
CA VAL A 84 11.86 1.14 -10.12
C VAL A 84 12.61 0.51 -11.28
N THR A 85 13.84 0.06 -11.04
CA THR A 85 14.63 -0.63 -12.07
C THR A 85 14.43 -2.14 -11.91
N PRO A 86 13.73 -2.82 -12.83
CA PRO A 86 13.52 -4.26 -12.71
C PRO A 86 14.84 -4.99 -12.94
N VAL A 87 15.36 -5.65 -11.90
CA VAL A 87 16.57 -6.47 -12.01
C VAL A 87 16.18 -7.95 -12.01
N LYS A 88 16.55 -8.66 -13.08
CA LYS A 88 16.28 -10.10 -13.20
C LYS A 88 17.04 -10.87 -12.11
N GLY A 89 16.34 -11.78 -11.43
CA GLY A 89 16.95 -12.65 -10.41
C GLY A 89 17.04 -12.05 -9.00
N LEU A 90 16.70 -10.78 -8.82
CA LEU A 90 16.48 -10.23 -7.49
C LEU A 90 15.08 -10.59 -6.98
N SER A 91 14.99 -10.84 -5.68
CA SER A 91 13.69 -10.86 -5.01
C SER A 91 13.07 -9.47 -5.05
N TRP A 92 11.74 -9.38 -5.07
CA TRP A 92 11.02 -8.10 -5.14
C TRP A 92 11.43 -7.11 -4.05
N TYR A 93 11.84 -7.58 -2.86
CA TYR A 93 12.28 -6.74 -1.73
C TYR A 93 13.70 -6.19 -1.88
N ALA A 94 14.43 -6.65 -2.90
CA ALA A 94 15.78 -6.19 -3.21
C ALA A 94 15.82 -5.36 -4.49
N VAL A 95 14.66 -5.10 -5.10
CA VAL A 95 14.59 -4.30 -6.32
C VAL A 95 14.93 -2.85 -5.98
N PRO A 96 15.90 -2.24 -6.68
CA PRO A 96 16.29 -0.86 -6.43
C PRO A 96 15.22 0.11 -6.93
N HIS A 97 14.92 1.09 -6.11
CA HIS A 97 14.13 2.26 -6.50
C HIS A 97 15.03 3.48 -6.61
N ARG A 98 14.73 4.34 -7.59
CA ARG A 98 15.23 5.70 -7.67
C ARG A 98 14.34 6.58 -6.79
N PHE A 99 14.99 7.26 -5.85
CA PHE A 99 14.38 8.29 -5.04
C PHE A 99 14.78 9.67 -5.56
N ALA A 100 13.83 10.57 -5.68
CA ALA A 100 14.06 11.91 -6.21
C ALA A 100 13.43 12.99 -5.34
N THR A 101 13.88 14.23 -5.54
CA THR A 101 13.19 15.42 -5.06
C THR A 101 12.19 15.85 -6.11
N ALA A 102 10.91 15.77 -5.76
CA ALA A 102 9.81 16.10 -6.64
C ALA A 102 9.20 17.45 -6.27
N ARG A 103 8.82 18.23 -7.29
CA ARG A 103 7.97 19.41 -7.14
C ARG A 103 6.53 19.02 -7.38
N ILE A 104 5.66 19.34 -6.43
CA ILE A 104 4.24 18.99 -6.40
C ILE A 104 3.43 20.27 -6.33
N ASP A 105 2.50 20.45 -7.26
CA ASP A 105 1.56 21.57 -7.33
C ASP A 105 0.14 21.03 -7.04
N PRO A 106 -0.34 21.13 -5.78
CA PRO A 106 -1.66 20.65 -5.38
C PRO A 106 -2.82 21.27 -6.18
N ALA A 107 -2.67 22.50 -6.68
CA ALA A 107 -3.71 23.17 -7.46
C ALA A 107 -3.98 22.49 -8.81
N LYS A 108 -3.05 21.64 -9.27
CA LYS A 108 -3.19 20.83 -10.48
C LYS A 108 -3.77 19.43 -10.22
N ALA A 109 -4.14 19.12 -8.98
CA ALA A 109 -4.76 17.85 -8.63
C ALA A 109 -6.18 17.75 -9.22
N ARG A 110 -6.50 16.63 -9.86
CA ARG A 110 -7.76 16.44 -10.60
C ARG A 110 -8.70 15.46 -9.97
N GLN A 111 -8.23 14.25 -9.71
CA GLN A 111 -9.09 13.17 -9.24
C GLN A 111 -8.37 12.33 -8.20
N VAL A 112 -9.14 11.85 -7.24
CA VAL A 112 -8.67 10.88 -6.25
C VAL A 112 -9.20 9.52 -6.65
N ILE A 113 -8.32 8.52 -6.71
CA ILE A 113 -8.66 7.13 -6.98
C ILE A 113 -8.24 6.31 -5.78
N VAL A 114 -9.19 5.52 -5.28
CA VAL A 114 -8.97 4.55 -4.22
C VAL A 114 -8.56 3.23 -4.85
N GLY A 115 -7.42 2.72 -4.41
CA GLY A 115 -6.87 1.46 -4.87
C GLY A 115 -6.81 0.40 -3.78
N ARG A 116 -6.90 -0.86 -4.21
CA ARG A 116 -6.41 -1.99 -3.41
C ARG A 116 -5.75 -3.02 -4.31
N HIS A 117 -4.74 -3.71 -3.81
CA HIS A 117 -4.18 -4.88 -4.50
C HIS A 117 -4.13 -6.12 -3.60
N THR A 118 -4.04 -7.28 -4.24
CA THR A 118 -3.89 -8.56 -3.54
C THR A 118 -2.43 -8.94 -3.43
N ILE A 119 -1.89 -8.97 -2.20
CA ILE A 119 -0.53 -9.45 -1.91
C ILE A 119 -0.54 -10.98 -1.80
N SER A 120 -1.55 -11.52 -1.12
CA SER A 120 -1.84 -12.94 -1.01
C SER A 120 -3.35 -13.16 -0.82
N PRO A 121 -3.87 -14.40 -0.89
CA PRO A 121 -5.30 -14.64 -0.66
C PRO A 121 -5.83 -14.09 0.68
N LEU A 122 -4.95 -13.90 1.66
CA LEU A 122 -5.27 -13.42 3.00
C LEU A 122 -4.80 -11.98 3.27
N LEU A 123 -4.02 -11.37 2.36
CA LEU A 123 -3.42 -10.06 2.56
C LEU A 123 -3.73 -9.12 1.41
N LEU A 124 -4.34 -8.00 1.76
CA LEU A 124 -4.68 -6.92 0.85
C LEU A 124 -3.95 -5.67 1.29
N HIS A 125 -3.54 -4.87 0.31
CA HIS A 125 -3.04 -3.52 0.53
C HIS A 125 -4.07 -2.52 0.04
N ALA A 126 -4.22 -1.40 0.75
CA ALA A 126 -5.00 -0.26 0.30
C ALA A 126 -4.06 0.92 0.04
N PHE A 127 -4.36 1.72 -0.98
CA PHE A 127 -3.59 2.90 -1.36
C PHE A 127 -4.49 3.97 -1.96
N LEU A 128 -3.98 5.19 -2.02
CA LEU A 128 -4.63 6.33 -2.70
C LEU A 128 -3.76 6.77 -3.86
N ILE A 129 -4.41 7.15 -4.96
CA ILE A 129 -3.79 7.81 -6.10
C ILE A 129 -4.45 9.19 -6.22
N VAL A 130 -3.66 10.24 -6.38
CA VAL A 130 -4.15 11.55 -6.84
C VAL A 130 -3.58 11.80 -8.23
N THR A 131 -4.46 12.05 -9.21
CA THR A 131 -4.06 12.38 -10.58
C THR A 131 -3.83 13.88 -10.73
N PHE A 132 -2.97 14.25 -11.66
CA PHE A 132 -2.61 15.65 -11.94
C PHE A 132 -2.78 16.01 -13.40
N ASP A 133 -2.99 17.29 -13.66
CA ASP A 133 -2.63 17.87 -14.95
C ASP A 133 -1.11 17.93 -15.15
N GLU A 134 -0.70 18.20 -16.39
CA GLU A 134 0.70 18.40 -16.74
C GLU A 134 1.41 19.42 -15.83
N GLY A 135 2.59 19.04 -15.34
CA GLY A 135 3.38 19.84 -14.42
C GLY A 135 2.89 19.84 -12.97
N GLY A 136 1.88 19.05 -12.61
CA GLY A 136 1.39 18.94 -11.23
C GLY A 136 2.27 18.08 -10.32
N LEU A 137 2.99 17.11 -10.87
CA LEU A 137 4.00 16.31 -10.17
C LEU A 137 5.22 16.16 -11.09
N THR A 138 6.36 16.73 -10.71
CA THR A 138 7.54 16.80 -11.58
C THR A 138 8.85 16.48 -10.88
N VAL A 139 9.77 15.85 -11.60
CA VAL A 139 11.19 15.63 -11.22
C VAL A 139 12.03 15.91 -12.46
N ASP A 140 13.05 16.76 -12.36
CA ASP A 140 14.00 17.05 -13.46
C ASP A 140 13.33 17.36 -14.81
N GLY A 141 12.20 18.06 -14.79
CA GLY A 141 11.40 18.40 -15.98
C GLY A 141 10.47 17.28 -16.49
N GLN A 142 10.55 16.07 -15.93
CA GLN A 142 9.64 14.97 -16.24
C GLN A 142 8.38 15.06 -15.37
N SER A 143 7.21 14.84 -15.97
CA SER A 143 5.92 14.79 -15.24
C SER A 143 5.49 13.35 -14.96
N SER A 144 4.87 13.12 -13.81
CA SER A 144 4.15 11.87 -13.50
C SER A 144 2.64 12.09 -13.57
N GLN A 145 1.89 11.04 -13.91
CA GLN A 145 0.43 11.09 -14.02
C GLN A 145 -0.27 11.06 -12.66
N GLY A 146 0.40 10.63 -11.59
CA GLY A 146 -0.24 10.54 -10.30
C GLY A 146 0.71 10.33 -9.13
N LEU A 147 0.32 10.88 -7.98
CA LEU A 147 0.95 10.67 -6.69
C LEU A 147 0.26 9.49 -6.00
N VAL A 148 1.04 8.52 -5.56
CA VAL A 148 0.57 7.35 -4.80
C VAL A 148 1.08 7.46 -3.37
N LEU A 149 0.18 7.27 -2.40
CA LEU A 149 0.56 7.03 -1.00
C LEU A 149 0.41 5.54 -0.67
N SER A 150 1.53 4.94 -0.28
CA SER A 150 1.59 3.60 0.30
C SER A 150 1.92 3.70 1.79
N VAL A 151 1.32 2.83 2.60
CA VAL A 151 1.60 2.77 4.04
C VAL A 151 2.20 1.40 4.36
N GLU A 152 3.44 1.40 4.78
CA GLU A 152 4.26 0.19 4.87
C GLU A 152 4.88 0.05 6.26
N PRO A 153 5.18 -1.18 6.71
CA PRO A 153 6.11 -1.36 7.82
C PRO A 153 7.50 -0.91 7.36
N LEU A 154 8.14 -0.06 8.15
CA LEU A 154 9.54 0.31 7.98
C LEU A 154 10.41 -0.89 8.37
N LEU A 155 11.15 -1.43 7.41
CA LEU A 155 11.97 -2.62 7.58
C LEU A 155 13.43 -2.25 7.84
N ARG A 156 14.08 -3.01 8.71
CA ARG A 156 15.53 -2.89 8.99
C ARG A 156 16.34 -3.71 7.98
N ARG A 157 17.60 -3.31 7.76
CA ARG A 157 18.53 -3.99 6.84
C ARG A 157 18.80 -5.46 7.20
N ASP A 158 18.77 -5.79 8.49
CA ASP A 158 18.93 -7.16 9.02
C ASP A 158 17.64 -8.00 8.90
N GLN A 159 16.51 -7.38 8.53
CA GLN A 159 15.24 -8.08 8.28
C GLN A 159 15.18 -8.55 6.83
N HIS A 160 15.80 -9.70 6.57
CA HIS A 160 15.89 -10.29 5.22
C HIS A 160 14.58 -10.87 4.68
N SER A 161 13.46 -10.78 5.40
CA SER A 161 12.16 -11.20 4.86
C SER A 161 10.96 -10.44 5.43
N TRP A 162 10.06 -10.06 4.51
CA TRP A 162 8.67 -9.66 4.76
C TRP A 162 7.84 -10.71 5.51
N LYS A 163 8.34 -11.95 5.57
CA LYS A 163 7.79 -13.01 6.40
C LYS A 163 7.84 -12.67 7.88
N VAL A 164 8.79 -11.85 8.36
CA VAL A 164 8.83 -11.47 9.78
C VAL A 164 7.61 -10.63 10.17
N PRO A 165 7.18 -9.61 9.40
CA PRO A 165 5.90 -8.94 9.64
C PRO A 165 4.65 -9.84 9.53
N ILE A 166 4.60 -10.73 8.53
CA ILE A 166 3.39 -11.49 8.14
C ILE A 166 3.27 -12.86 8.84
N GLU A 167 4.34 -13.65 8.91
CA GLU A 167 4.39 -14.96 9.60
C GLU A 167 4.43 -14.79 11.13
N MET A 168 4.95 -13.68 11.65
CA MET A 168 4.90 -13.46 13.10
C MET A 168 3.62 -12.81 13.58
N GLY A 169 2.94 -11.95 12.82
CA GLY A 169 1.65 -11.33 13.22
C GLY A 169 1.62 -10.72 14.64
N ARG A 170 2.80 -10.48 15.22
CA ARG A 170 3.08 -10.21 16.63
C ARG A 170 4.16 -9.12 16.78
N GLY A 171 4.71 -8.62 15.67
CA GLY A 171 5.67 -7.53 15.66
C GLY A 171 4.98 -6.20 15.42
N ARG A 172 5.22 -5.21 16.31
CA ARG A 172 4.96 -3.81 16.03
C ARG A 172 6.15 -3.28 15.24
N PHE A 173 5.93 -2.79 14.02
CA PHE A 173 6.98 -2.17 13.21
C PHE A 173 6.81 -0.67 13.22
N PRO A 174 7.84 0.14 13.03
CA PRO A 174 7.61 1.54 12.77
C PRO A 174 6.84 1.70 11.46
N LYS A 175 5.84 2.57 11.44
CA LYS A 175 5.05 2.83 10.23
C LYS A 175 5.75 3.86 9.35
N LEU A 176 5.78 3.58 8.05
CA LEU A 176 6.24 4.49 7.01
C LEU A 176 5.06 4.86 6.10
N TYR A 177 4.88 6.16 5.91
CA TYR A 177 4.04 6.71 4.86
C TYR A 177 4.97 7.08 3.71
N GLN A 178 4.89 6.33 2.61
CA GLN A 178 5.76 6.51 1.47
C GLN A 178 4.98 7.08 0.29
N LEU A 179 5.44 8.23 -0.19
CA LEU A 179 5.03 8.81 -1.45
C LEU A 179 5.83 8.22 -2.61
N GLY A 180 5.13 7.95 -3.70
CA GLY A 180 5.70 7.53 -4.98
C GLY A 180 4.84 7.95 -6.16
N THR A 181 5.28 7.62 -7.36
CA THR A 181 4.52 7.83 -8.58
C THR A 181 3.60 6.66 -8.91
N TRP A 182 2.57 6.90 -9.72
CA TRP A 182 1.77 5.82 -10.28
C TRP A 182 2.61 4.89 -11.15
N GLU A 183 3.54 5.43 -11.93
CA GLU A 183 4.41 4.68 -12.82
C GLU A 183 5.30 3.70 -12.04
N ASP A 184 5.95 4.15 -10.96
CA ASP A 184 6.69 3.29 -10.03
C ASP A 184 5.78 2.21 -9.44
N HIS A 185 4.61 2.61 -8.93
CA HIS A 185 3.66 1.70 -8.33
C HIS A 185 3.16 0.63 -9.31
N ALA A 186 2.92 1.00 -10.57
CA ALA A 186 2.42 0.12 -11.62
C ALA A 186 3.46 -0.92 -12.03
N VAL A 187 4.72 -0.50 -12.22
CA VAL A 187 5.82 -1.41 -12.53
C VAL A 187 6.08 -2.36 -11.36
N PHE A 188 6.13 -1.84 -10.13
CA PHE A 188 6.40 -2.65 -8.95
C PHE A 188 5.25 -3.65 -8.67
N SER A 189 4.02 -3.17 -8.54
CA SER A 189 2.89 -4.02 -8.17
C SER A 189 2.45 -4.94 -9.31
N GLY A 190 2.30 -4.41 -10.52
CA GLY A 190 1.78 -5.15 -11.67
C GLY A 190 2.86 -5.95 -12.43
N GLY A 191 4.03 -5.35 -12.62
CA GLY A 191 5.13 -5.97 -13.38
C GLY A 191 5.94 -6.96 -12.54
N ILE A 192 6.47 -6.50 -11.41
CA ILE A 192 7.38 -7.28 -10.56
C ILE A 192 6.61 -8.24 -9.65
N MET A 193 5.68 -7.72 -8.85
CA MET A 193 4.90 -8.53 -7.90
C MET A 193 3.75 -9.30 -8.56
N LYS A 194 3.38 -8.96 -9.81
CA LYS A 194 2.29 -9.58 -10.57
C LYS A 194 0.95 -9.57 -9.83
N GLN A 195 0.69 -8.50 -9.09
CA GLN A 195 -0.53 -8.33 -8.32
C GLN A 195 -1.68 -7.86 -9.20
N MET A 196 -2.90 -8.15 -8.76
CA MET A 196 -4.11 -7.56 -9.31
C MET A 196 -4.48 -6.34 -8.48
N ALA A 197 -4.76 -5.23 -9.16
CA ALA A 197 -5.29 -4.03 -8.54
C ALA A 197 -6.77 -3.83 -8.89
N TRP A 198 -7.46 -3.23 -7.94
CA TRP A 198 -8.83 -2.77 -8.04
C TRP A 198 -8.78 -1.27 -7.81
N LEU A 199 -9.41 -0.51 -8.70
CA LEU A 199 -9.43 0.95 -8.66
C LEU A 199 -10.86 1.45 -8.74
N ARG A 200 -11.21 2.44 -7.91
CA ARG A 200 -12.45 3.22 -8.01
C ARG A 200 -12.18 4.69 -7.70
N PRO A 201 -12.81 5.61 -8.40
CA PRO A 201 -12.70 7.03 -8.09
C PRO A 201 -13.40 7.32 -6.77
N LEU A 202 -12.78 8.18 -5.97
CA LEU A 202 -13.46 8.83 -4.88
C LEU A 202 -14.43 9.84 -5.50
N ARG A 203 -15.68 9.83 -5.04
CA ARG A 203 -16.62 10.91 -5.33
C ARG A 203 -16.05 12.18 -4.69
N SER A 204 -15.48 13.07 -5.50
CA SER A 204 -15.04 14.38 -5.02
C SER A 204 -16.24 15.09 -4.38
N ALA A 205 -16.12 15.39 -3.09
CA ALA A 205 -17.16 16.09 -2.34
C ALA A 205 -17.33 17.51 -2.93
N ASP A 206 -16.20 18.16 -3.18
CA ASP A 206 -16.07 19.43 -3.90
C ASP A 206 -14.85 19.41 -4.84
N ALA A 207 -14.66 20.49 -5.61
CA ALA A 207 -13.53 20.64 -6.54
C ALA A 207 -12.17 20.75 -5.83
N GLU A 208 -12.15 21.16 -4.57
CA GLU A 208 -10.94 21.38 -3.77
C GLU A 208 -10.44 20.12 -3.05
N THR A 209 -11.27 19.08 -2.97
CA THR A 209 -10.95 17.83 -2.27
C THR A 209 -9.65 17.18 -2.77
N PRO A 210 -9.37 17.07 -4.09
CA PRO A 210 -8.09 16.56 -4.58
C PRO A 210 -6.90 17.39 -4.09
N CYS A 211 -6.99 18.72 -4.15
CA CYS A 211 -5.93 19.64 -3.70
C CYS A 211 -5.63 19.44 -2.21
N ARG A 212 -6.67 19.52 -1.35
CA ARG A 212 -6.54 19.28 0.10
C ARG A 212 -6.01 17.89 0.41
N LEU A 213 -6.35 16.89 -0.40
CA LEU A 213 -5.82 15.54 -0.23
C LEU A 213 -4.33 15.51 -0.52
N VAL A 214 -3.83 16.10 -1.60
CA VAL A 214 -2.38 16.16 -1.88
C VAL A 214 -1.63 16.78 -0.70
N GLU A 215 -2.11 17.91 -0.17
CA GLU A 215 -1.51 18.53 1.00
C GLU A 215 -1.52 17.62 2.23
N ALA A 216 -2.63 16.93 2.49
CA ALA A 216 -2.72 15.96 3.57
C ALA A 216 -1.73 14.80 3.38
N LEU A 217 -1.62 14.25 2.16
CA LEU A 217 -0.66 13.17 1.85
C LEU A 217 0.77 13.61 2.14
N ILE A 218 1.16 14.82 1.72
CA ILE A 218 2.50 15.37 1.98
C ILE A 218 2.73 15.55 3.48
N ARG A 219 1.79 16.16 4.20
CA ARG A 219 1.90 16.37 5.66
C ARG A 219 2.03 15.04 6.41
N PHE A 220 1.20 14.05 6.10
CA PHE A 220 1.28 12.74 6.76
C PHE A 220 2.55 11.96 6.41
N ALA A 221 3.03 12.07 5.17
CA ALA A 221 4.27 11.40 4.74
C ALA A 221 5.54 11.98 5.38
N THR A 222 5.49 13.26 5.78
CA THR A 222 6.66 14.02 6.24
C THR A 222 6.62 14.32 7.74
N ALA A 223 5.45 14.22 8.38
CA ALA A 223 5.28 14.36 9.83
C ALA A 223 5.87 13.15 10.56
N ALA A 224 7.17 13.21 10.85
CA ALA A 224 7.91 12.29 11.70
C ALA A 224 7.63 10.80 11.39
N PRO A 225 8.36 10.22 10.41
CA PRO A 225 8.25 8.81 10.08
C PRO A 225 8.47 7.97 11.33
N ALA A 226 7.86 6.78 11.39
CA ALA A 226 8.08 5.82 12.48
C ALA A 226 7.52 6.21 13.87
N THR A 227 6.64 7.20 14.03
CA THR A 227 6.07 7.53 15.36
C THR A 227 4.91 6.63 15.80
N GLN A 228 4.33 5.86 14.88
CA GLN A 228 3.23 4.94 15.17
C GLN A 228 3.61 3.50 14.79
N PRO A 229 3.19 2.50 15.56
CA PRO A 229 3.40 1.11 15.19
C PRO A 229 2.50 0.75 14.02
N PHE A 230 3.06 0.22 12.94
CA PHE A 230 2.33 -0.56 11.96
C PHE A 230 1.91 -1.90 12.60
N ASP A 231 0.61 -2.20 12.52
CA ASP A 231 0.01 -3.44 13.00
C ASP A 231 -1.02 -3.91 11.96
N TYR A 232 -0.82 -5.12 11.42
CA TYR A 232 -1.67 -5.65 10.36
C TYR A 232 -3.16 -5.76 10.73
N LYS A 233 -3.49 -5.86 12.02
CA LYS A 233 -4.86 -6.01 12.50
C LYS A 233 -5.51 -4.65 12.81
N VAL A 234 -4.77 -3.71 13.39
CA VAL A 234 -5.36 -2.47 13.95
C VAL A 234 -4.78 -1.17 13.40
N ASN A 235 -3.54 -1.16 12.89
CA ASN A 235 -2.90 0.04 12.35
C ASN A 235 -2.14 -0.26 11.07
N ASN A 236 -2.89 -0.73 10.06
CA ASN A 236 -2.36 -1.13 8.76
C ASN A 236 -2.58 -0.02 7.72
N CYS A 237 -2.37 -0.37 6.45
CA CYS A 237 -2.54 0.54 5.33
C CYS A 237 -3.96 1.12 5.24
N ALA A 238 -5.00 0.30 5.29
CA ALA A 238 -6.38 0.78 5.22
C ALA A 238 -6.76 1.68 6.41
N ALA A 239 -6.42 1.26 7.63
CA ALA A 239 -6.67 2.06 8.84
C ALA A 239 -6.01 3.44 8.76
N SER A 240 -4.79 3.49 8.20
CA SER A 240 -3.99 4.70 8.12
C SER A 240 -4.43 5.69 7.04
N LEU A 241 -5.13 5.23 5.99
CA LEU A 241 -5.65 6.10 4.94
C LEU A 241 -6.92 6.86 5.36
N LEU A 242 -7.70 6.31 6.27
CA LEU A 242 -8.95 6.90 6.74
C LEU A 242 -8.78 8.28 7.41
N PRO A 243 -7.86 8.50 8.37
CA PRO A 243 -7.65 9.82 8.94
C PRO A 243 -7.11 10.84 7.91
N ILE A 244 -6.34 10.38 6.92
CA ILE A 244 -5.84 11.23 5.84
C ILE A 244 -7.00 11.70 4.95
N LEU A 245 -7.87 10.77 4.55
CA LEU A 245 -9.08 11.10 3.80
C LEU A 245 -9.97 12.06 4.60
N ALA A 246 -10.23 11.77 5.87
CA ALA A 246 -11.06 12.62 6.72
C ALA A 246 -10.51 14.04 6.88
N ALA A 247 -9.19 14.24 6.82
CA ALA A 247 -8.56 15.56 6.87
C ALA A 247 -8.74 16.39 5.59
N ALA A 248 -8.99 15.73 4.44
CA ALA A 248 -9.15 16.39 3.14
C ALA A 248 -10.63 16.61 2.74
N LEU A 249 -11.54 15.84 3.33
CA LEU A 249 -12.97 15.89 3.07
C LEU A 249 -13.63 17.12 3.74
N PRO A 250 -14.72 17.65 3.17
CA PRO A 250 -15.53 18.64 3.87
C PRO A 250 -16.12 18.05 5.18
N PRO A 251 -16.49 18.90 6.15
CA PRO A 251 -16.85 18.45 7.49
C PRO A 251 -17.96 17.37 7.51
N ALA A 252 -19.02 17.55 6.74
CA ALA A 252 -20.15 16.61 6.71
C ALA A 252 -19.76 15.22 6.16
N GLU A 253 -18.94 15.16 5.11
CA GLU A 253 -18.36 13.93 4.59
C GLU A 253 -17.40 13.28 5.58
N ALA A 254 -16.54 14.06 6.22
CA ALA A 254 -15.59 13.58 7.22
C ALA A 254 -16.33 12.96 8.43
N ASP A 255 -17.40 13.60 8.89
CA ASP A 255 -18.22 13.10 10.00
C ASP A 255 -18.98 11.83 9.62
N ARG A 256 -19.53 11.74 8.41
CA ARG A 256 -20.13 10.49 7.90
C ARG A 256 -19.12 9.36 7.85
N LEU A 257 -17.89 9.63 7.37
CA LEU A 257 -16.83 8.62 7.35
C LEU A 257 -16.50 8.16 8.78
N ARG A 258 -16.32 9.09 9.73
CA ARG A 258 -16.06 8.77 11.14
C ARG A 258 -17.19 7.92 11.75
N ALA A 259 -18.45 8.26 11.47
CA ALA A 259 -19.60 7.50 11.96
C ALA A 259 -19.64 6.07 11.41
N VAL A 260 -19.38 5.88 10.12
CA VAL A 260 -19.30 4.54 9.51
C VAL A 260 -18.20 3.69 10.15
N LEU A 261 -17.05 4.30 10.45
CA LEU A 261 -15.94 3.62 11.10
C LEU A 261 -16.25 3.26 12.55
N ALA A 262 -16.86 4.19 13.31
CA ALA A 262 -17.27 3.95 14.69
C ALA A 262 -18.29 2.82 14.81
N ALA A 263 -19.19 2.69 13.82
CA ALA A 263 -20.18 1.61 13.75
C ALA A 263 -19.63 0.29 13.17
N SER A 264 -18.36 0.23 12.77
CA SER A 264 -17.78 -0.97 12.17
C SER A 264 -17.07 -1.84 13.20
N GLU A 265 -17.35 -3.15 13.18
CA GLU A 265 -16.55 -4.15 13.91
C GLU A 265 -15.15 -4.37 13.32
N LYS A 266 -14.94 -3.95 12.06
CA LYS A 266 -13.72 -4.20 11.26
C LYS A 266 -13.25 -2.91 10.56
N PRO A 267 -13.01 -1.81 11.30
CA PRO A 267 -12.68 -0.51 10.70
C PRO A 267 -11.30 -0.51 10.04
N HIS A 268 -10.41 -1.40 10.49
CA HIS A 268 -9.02 -1.44 10.08
C HIS A 268 -8.74 -2.45 8.97
N GLU A 269 -9.64 -3.37 8.65
CA GLU A 269 -9.35 -4.44 7.69
C GLU A 269 -9.41 -3.94 6.23
N ALA A 270 -8.32 -4.11 5.48
CA ALA A 270 -8.22 -3.57 4.11
C ALA A 270 -9.27 -4.13 3.13
N ARG A 271 -9.81 -5.33 3.36
CA ARG A 271 -10.92 -5.87 2.56
C ARG A 271 -12.20 -5.04 2.68
N TRP A 272 -12.42 -4.41 3.83
CA TRP A 272 -13.61 -3.61 4.14
C TRP A 272 -13.45 -2.13 3.78
N PHE A 273 -12.23 -1.67 3.53
CA PHE A 273 -11.94 -0.27 3.22
C PHE A 273 -12.84 0.29 2.09
N PRO A 274 -12.95 -0.35 0.91
CA PRO A 274 -13.91 0.11 -0.11
C PRO A 274 -15.36 0.17 0.36
N LYS A 275 -15.80 -0.80 1.19
CA LYS A 275 -17.16 -0.88 1.69
C LYS A 275 -17.46 0.22 2.72
N HIS A 276 -16.47 0.63 3.51
CA HIS A 276 -16.59 1.77 4.42
C HIS A 276 -16.77 3.07 3.65
N LEU A 277 -15.98 3.28 2.58
CA LEU A 277 -16.13 4.45 1.71
C LEU A 277 -17.48 4.45 0.98
N GLU A 278 -17.95 3.29 0.53
CA GLU A 278 -19.27 3.14 -0.10
C GLU A 278 -20.41 3.48 0.87
N LYS A 279 -20.36 2.95 2.10
CA LYS A 279 -21.33 3.27 3.16
C LYS A 279 -21.32 4.75 3.53
N ALA A 280 -20.15 5.40 3.48
CA ALA A 280 -20.00 6.83 3.71
C ALA A 280 -20.44 7.68 2.51
N GLY A 281 -20.84 7.07 1.39
CA GLY A 281 -21.26 7.76 0.17
C GLY A 281 -20.10 8.42 -0.60
N LEU A 282 -18.86 7.99 -0.34
CA LEU A 282 -17.63 8.57 -0.88
C LEU A 282 -17.15 7.91 -2.18
N LEU A 283 -17.81 6.84 -2.66
CA LEU A 283 -17.54 6.25 -3.97
C LEU A 283 -18.67 6.62 -4.94
N ASP A 284 -18.33 6.88 -6.19
CA ASP A 284 -19.25 7.47 -7.19
C ASP A 284 -20.25 6.48 -7.83
N GLY A 285 -20.36 5.27 -7.27
CA GLY A 285 -21.23 4.20 -7.75
C GLY A 285 -20.71 3.47 -9.00
N THR A 286 -19.60 3.91 -9.61
CA THR A 286 -19.01 3.20 -10.76
C THR A 286 -18.54 1.81 -10.37
N LYS A 287 -18.59 0.87 -11.32
CA LYS A 287 -17.98 -0.45 -11.12
C LYS A 287 -16.46 -0.29 -11.02
N PRO A 288 -15.80 -1.06 -10.17
CA PRO A 288 -14.36 -1.01 -10.08
C PRO A 288 -13.69 -1.48 -11.36
N VAL A 289 -12.63 -0.76 -11.74
CA VAL A 289 -11.70 -1.22 -12.76
C VAL A 289 -10.73 -2.20 -12.14
N ARG A 290 -10.54 -3.34 -12.81
CA ARG A 290 -9.56 -4.35 -12.41
C ARG A 290 -8.38 -4.30 -13.34
N LEU A 291 -7.20 -4.07 -12.77
CA LEU A 291 -5.93 -4.13 -13.46
C LEU A 291 -5.25 -5.45 -13.12
N TYR A 292 -4.92 -6.18 -14.17
CA TYR A 292 -4.14 -7.40 -14.20
C TYR A 292 -2.79 -7.09 -14.86
N ARG A 293 -1.91 -8.10 -14.88
CA ARG A 293 -0.55 -8.00 -15.44
C ARG A 293 -0.50 -7.27 -16.79
N ASP A 294 -1.45 -7.55 -17.68
CA ASP A 294 -1.38 -7.09 -19.07
C ASP A 294 -1.95 -5.68 -19.29
N ASN A 295 -2.70 -5.13 -18.32
CA ASN A 295 -3.31 -3.80 -18.40
C ASN A 295 -2.94 -2.89 -17.21
N PHE A 296 -1.98 -3.28 -16.38
CA PHE A 296 -1.51 -2.46 -15.26
C PHE A 296 -0.83 -1.16 -15.70
N PHE A 297 -0.26 -1.16 -16.92
CA PHE A 297 0.46 -0.03 -17.51
C PHE A 297 -0.43 0.92 -18.32
N VAL A 298 -1.76 0.77 -18.24
CA VAL A 298 -2.68 1.70 -18.91
C VAL A 298 -2.49 3.10 -18.29
N PRO A 299 -2.30 4.15 -19.12
CA PRO A 299 -2.17 5.51 -18.61
C PRO A 299 -3.37 5.90 -17.73
N LEU A 300 -3.12 6.54 -16.59
CA LEU A 300 -4.17 7.01 -15.69
C LEU A 300 -5.16 7.93 -16.40
N ALA A 301 -4.68 8.81 -17.28
CA ALA A 301 -5.54 9.68 -18.08
C ALA A 301 -6.57 8.88 -18.91
N ARG A 302 -6.15 7.73 -19.45
CA ARG A 302 -7.04 6.81 -20.17
C ARG A 302 -8.00 6.12 -19.21
N LEU A 303 -7.54 5.65 -18.05
CA LEU A 303 -8.42 5.06 -17.03
C LEU A 303 -9.50 6.04 -16.57
N CYS A 304 -9.11 7.28 -16.29
CA CYS A 304 -10.02 8.35 -15.91
C CYS A 304 -11.06 8.63 -17.00
N ARG A 305 -10.63 8.77 -18.25
CA ARG A 305 -11.54 9.06 -19.37
C ARG A 305 -12.49 7.89 -19.68
N ASP A 306 -11.95 6.68 -19.79
CA ASP A 306 -12.69 5.54 -20.34
C ASP A 306 -13.58 4.86 -19.27
N PHE A 307 -13.22 4.96 -17.98
CA PHE A 307 -13.88 4.22 -16.91
C PHE A 307 -14.36 5.08 -15.73
N PHE A 308 -13.81 6.28 -15.54
CA PHE A 308 -14.19 7.19 -14.46
C PHE A 308 -14.68 8.53 -15.02
N PRO A 309 -15.67 8.53 -15.94
CA PRO A 309 -16.09 9.75 -16.60
C PRO A 309 -16.44 10.77 -15.54
N ALA A 310 -15.75 11.92 -15.58
CA ALA A 310 -16.09 13.04 -14.71
C ALA A 310 -17.58 13.30 -14.93
N ARG A 311 -18.38 13.17 -13.88
CA ARG A 311 -19.77 13.61 -13.95
C ARG A 311 -19.69 15.10 -14.30
N GLN A 312 -20.04 15.46 -15.53
CA GLN A 312 -20.28 16.85 -15.91
C GLN A 312 -21.32 17.35 -14.90
N ARG A 313 -20.88 18.18 -13.96
CA ARG A 313 -21.77 18.91 -13.06
C ARG A 313 -22.13 20.21 -13.75
#